data_AF-A0A0G4NI14-F1
#
_entry.id   AF-A0A0G4NI14-F1
#
_cell.length_a   1.000
_cell.length_b   1.000
_cell.length_c   1.000
_cell.angle_alpha   90.00
_cell.angle_beta   90.00
_cell.angle_gamma   90.00
#
_symmetry.space_group_name_H-M   'P 1'
#
loop_
_entity.id
_entity.type
_entity.pdbx_description
1 polymer ?
#
loop_
_entity_poly.entity_id
_entity_poly.type
_entity_poly.pdbx_seq_one_letter_code
_entity_poly.pdbx_strand_id
1 'polypeptide(L)'
;EGTASPYADAAVSVSALHHATSAFYCYSRWLHTGQTASVMGCLGSGVFAVFGLWFVMFAGSKGRHSKRTGFDKDTSGFPFKNSEAYRKKKKGL
;
A
#
# COMPACT_ATOMS: atom_id res chain seq x y z
N GLU A 1 13.73 11.03 17.00
CA GLU A 1 12.95 10.41 15.90
C GLU A 1 12.78 8.94 16.23
N GLY A 2 11.54 8.45 16.36
CA GLY A 2 11.30 7.04 16.70
C GLY A 2 11.72 6.15 15.55
N THR A 3 12.61 5.19 15.81
CA THR A 3 13.00 4.19 14.81
C THR A 3 11.77 3.37 14.45
N ALA A 4 11.19 3.61 13.27
CA ALA A 4 10.12 2.76 12.76
C ALA A 4 10.61 1.31 12.70
N SER A 5 9.77 0.38 13.16
CA SER A 5 10.06 -1.06 13.10
C SER A 5 10.42 -1.46 11.66
N PRO A 6 11.45 -2.30 11.45
CA PRO A 6 11.81 -2.78 10.11
C PRO A 6 10.68 -3.58 9.44
N TYR A 7 9.66 -3.99 10.21
CA TYR A 7 8.50 -4.74 9.73
C TYR A 7 7.24 -3.88 9.58
N ALA A 8 7.31 -2.57 9.81
CA ALA A 8 6.15 -1.70 9.74
C ALA A 8 5.48 -1.73 8.36
N ASP A 9 6.25 -1.61 7.28
CA ASP A 9 5.71 -1.64 5.91
C ASP A 9 5.05 -2.99 5.57
N ALA A 10 5.68 -4.09 6.00
CA ALA A 10 5.14 -5.43 5.82
C ALA A 10 3.84 -5.62 6.63
N ALA A 11 3.80 -5.16 7.87
CA ALA A 11 2.61 -5.26 8.71
C ALA A 11 1.44 -4.45 8.14
N VAL A 12 1.69 -3.19 7.73
CA VAL A 12 0.69 -2.32 7.13
C VAL A 12 0.15 -2.92 5.83
N SER A 13 1.02 -3.45 4.97
CA SER A 13 0.58 -4.07 3.71
C SER A 13 -0.25 -5.34 3.92
N VAL A 14 0.14 -6.21 4.86
CA VAL A 14 -0.66 -7.41 5.21
C VAL A 14 -2.01 -7.02 5.81
N SER A 15 -2.05 -6.05 6.73
CA SER A 15 -3.30 -5.54 7.31
C SER A 15 -4.21 -4.93 6.24
N ALA A 16 -3.65 -4.15 5.31
CA ALA A 16 -4.42 -3.57 4.20
C ALA A 16 -5.05 -4.64 3.32
N LEU A 17 -4.29 -5.69 2.96
CA LEU A 17 -4.79 -6.82 2.17
C LEU A 17 -5.88 -7.62 2.89
N HIS A 18 -5.69 -7.83 4.20
CA HIS A 18 -6.70 -8.49 5.03
C HIS A 18 -8.02 -7.71 4.98
N HIS A 19 -7.98 -6.40 5.25
CA HIS A 19 -9.17 -5.56 5.24
C HIS A 19 -9.79 -5.43 3.84
N ALA A 20 -9.00 -5.40 2.76
CA ALA A 20 -9.52 -5.41 1.40
C ALA A 20 -10.29 -6.71 1.09
N THR A 21 -9.74 -7.86 1.46
CA THR A 21 -10.39 -9.17 1.28
C THR A 21 -11.64 -9.30 2.13
N SER A 22 -11.59 -8.83 3.39
CA SER A 22 -12.74 -8.79 4.30
C SER A 22 -13.86 -7.90 3.76
N ALA A 23 -13.53 -6.73 3.22
CA ALA A 23 -14.51 -5.85 2.59
C ALA A 23 -15.17 -6.52 1.38
N PHE A 24 -14.38 -7.16 0.52
CA PHE A 24 -14.90 -7.90 -0.64
C PHE A 24 -15.83 -9.06 -0.22
N TYR A 25 -15.45 -9.81 0.81
CA TYR A 25 -16.28 -10.89 1.38
C TYR A 25 -17.59 -10.36 1.97
N CYS A 26 -17.53 -9.27 2.75
CA CYS A 26 -18.72 -8.65 3.32
C CYS A 26 -19.66 -8.12 2.23
N TYR A 27 -19.11 -7.55 1.15
CA TYR A 27 -19.88 -7.12 -0.01
C TYR A 27 -20.55 -8.29 -0.73
N SER A 28 -19.82 -9.37 -1.01
CA SER A 28 -20.39 -10.56 -1.66
C SER A 28 -21.47 -11.22 -0.79
N ARG A 29 -21.27 -11.27 0.53
CA ARG A 29 -22.29 -11.73 1.48
C ARG A 29 -23.52 -10.85 1.46
N TRP A 30 -23.36 -9.53 1.42
CA TRP A 30 -24.49 -8.60 1.36
C TRP A 30 -25.35 -8.82 0.10
N LEU A 31 -24.72 -9.06 -1.05
CA LEU A 31 -25.44 -9.34 -2.30
C LEU A 31 -26.36 -10.58 -2.21
N HIS A 32 -26.01 -11.57 -1.38
CA HIS A 32 -26.81 -12.78 -1.21
C HIS A 32 -27.80 -12.74 -0.05
N THR A 33 -27.48 -12.04 1.05
CA THR A 33 -28.29 -12.08 2.28
C THR A 33 -29.05 -10.80 2.57
N GLY A 34 -28.69 -9.67 1.96
CA GLY A 34 -29.28 -8.36 2.25
C GLY A 34 -29.04 -7.86 3.68
N GLN A 35 -28.20 -8.54 4.47
CA GLN A 35 -27.99 -8.18 5.88
C GLN A 35 -27.21 -6.87 6.01
N THR A 36 -27.77 -5.91 6.75
CA THR A 36 -27.16 -4.60 7.01
C THR A 36 -25.83 -4.71 7.78
N ALA A 37 -25.69 -5.74 8.63
CA ALA A 37 -24.43 -6.04 9.30
C ALA A 37 -23.28 -6.29 8.32
N SER A 38 -23.55 -6.94 7.18
CA SER A 38 -22.55 -7.16 6.13
C SER A 38 -22.12 -5.85 5.47
N VAL A 39 -23.04 -4.89 5.29
CA VAL A 39 -22.70 -3.55 4.77
C VAL A 39 -21.79 -2.81 5.76
N MET A 40 -22.13 -2.85 7.05
CA MET A 40 -21.32 -2.17 8.08
C MET A 40 -19.90 -2.78 8.16
N GLY A 41 -19.79 -4.11 8.07
CA GLY A 41 -18.50 -4.79 8.00
C GLY A 41 -17.70 -4.45 6.74
N CYS A 42 -18.39 -4.30 5.60
CA CYS A 42 -17.79 -3.84 4.35
C CYS A 42 -17.25 -2.42 4.46
N LEU A 43 -18.02 -1.50 5.03
CA LEU A 43 -17.61 -0.11 5.24
C LEU A 43 -16.42 -0.01 6.19
N GLY A 44 -16.49 -0.66 7.35
CA GLY A 44 -15.41 -0.66 8.33
C GLY A 44 -14.11 -1.21 7.74
N SER A 45 -14.18 -2.37 7.09
CA SER A 45 -13.01 -2.97 6.43
C SER A 45 -12.52 -2.12 5.26
N GLY A 46 -13.41 -1.50 4.49
CA GLY A 46 -13.05 -0.61 3.38
C GLY A 46 -12.24 0.60 3.85
N VAL A 47 -12.63 1.24 4.95
CA VAL A 47 -11.89 2.37 5.53
C VAL A 47 -10.47 1.96 5.89
N PHE A 48 -10.27 0.83 6.59
CA PHE A 48 -8.94 0.36 6.95
C PHE A 48 -8.09 -0.04 5.73
N ALA A 49 -8.71 -0.60 4.69
CA ALA A 49 -8.02 -0.91 3.44
C ALA A 49 -7.50 0.36 2.74
N VAL A 50 -8.33 1.41 2.66
CA VAL A 50 -7.94 2.70 2.07
C VAL A 50 -6.85 3.38 2.89
N PHE A 51 -6.97 3.38 4.21
CA PHE A 51 -5.92 3.91 5.09
C PHE A 51 -4.61 3.13 4.95
N GLY A 52 -4.66 1.80 4.93
CA GLY A 52 -3.48 0.97 4.73
C GLY A 52 -2.79 1.25 3.39
N LEU A 53 -3.58 1.39 2.31
CA LEU A 53 -3.06 1.80 1.00
C LEU A 53 -2.39 3.18 1.05
N TRP A 54 -3.03 4.15 1.73
CA TRP A 54 -2.45 5.48 1.94
C TRP A 54 -1.08 5.41 2.62
N PHE A 55 -0.95 4.62 3.69
CA PHE A 55 0.34 4.45 4.37
C PHE A 55 1.40 3.83 3.45
N VAL A 56 1.05 2.81 2.66
CA VAL A 56 1.97 2.20 1.69
C VAL A 56 2.42 3.21 0.62
N MET A 57 1.53 4.10 0.18
CA MET A 57 1.83 5.07 -0.89
C MET A 57 2.58 6.30 -0.41
N PHE A 58 2.24 6.82 0.77
CA PHE A 58 2.62 8.17 1.19
C PHE A 58 3.37 8.24 2.51
N ALA A 59 3.35 7.19 3.34
CA ALA A 59 3.98 7.22 4.66
C ALA A 59 5.43 6.69 4.68
N GLY A 60 5.91 6.13 3.57
CA GLY A 60 7.30 5.68 3.45
C GLY A 60 8.31 6.83 3.61
N SER A 61 9.09 6.79 4.70
CA SER A 61 10.14 7.78 4.95
C SER A 61 11.41 7.45 4.15
N LYS A 62 11.78 8.35 3.22
CA LYS A 62 12.99 8.33 2.36
C LYS A 62 13.16 7.04 1.54
N GLY A 63 12.75 7.09 0.28
CA GLY A 63 13.03 6.04 -0.71
C GLY A 63 14.53 5.68 -0.77
N ARG A 64 14.84 4.50 -1.31
CA ARG A 64 16.23 4.01 -1.40
C ARG A 64 17.03 4.82 -2.42
N HIS A 65 17.48 6.00 -2.05
CA HIS A 65 18.34 6.81 -2.92
C HIS A 65 19.79 6.32 -2.89
N SER A 66 20.41 6.30 -4.07
CA SER A 66 21.83 6.01 -4.23
C SER A 66 22.69 7.14 -3.70
N LYS A 67 23.52 6.87 -2.69
CA LYS A 67 24.50 7.86 -2.18
C LYS A 67 25.51 8.32 -3.24
N ARG A 68 25.82 7.48 -4.23
CA ARG A 68 26.81 7.78 -5.29
C ARG A 68 26.23 8.62 -6.43
N THR A 69 24.99 8.35 -6.81
CA THR A 69 24.41 8.89 -8.05
C THR A 69 23.17 9.76 -7.81
N GLY A 70 22.68 9.86 -6.58
CA GLY A 70 21.45 10.56 -6.22
C GLY A 70 20.16 9.89 -6.70
N PHE A 71 20.24 9.04 -7.73
CA PHE A 71 19.10 8.35 -8.31
C PHE A 71 18.37 7.44 -7.33
N ASP A 72 17.05 7.40 -7.47
CA ASP A 72 16.17 6.51 -6.74
C ASP A 72 16.36 5.05 -7.18
N LYS A 73 16.66 4.16 -6.23
CA LYS A 73 16.83 2.71 -6.50
C LYS A 73 15.50 1.97 -6.45
N ASP A 74 14.43 2.59 -5.98
CA ASP A 74 13.12 1.96 -5.94
C ASP A 74 12.57 1.86 -7.37
N THR A 75 12.63 0.64 -7.92
CA THR A 75 12.19 0.34 -9.29
C THR A 75 10.75 -0.17 -9.35
N SER A 76 10.04 -0.22 -8.23
CA SER A 76 8.64 -0.61 -8.23
C SER A 76 7.82 0.47 -8.93
N GLY A 77 7.10 0.10 -9.99
CA GLY A 77 6.16 1.00 -10.68
C GLY A 77 4.80 1.10 -10.00
N PHE A 78 4.74 0.79 -8.70
CA PHE A 78 3.49 0.78 -7.94
C PHE A 78 3.39 2.06 -7.08
N PRO A 79 2.21 2.70 -7.04
CA PRO A 79 1.09 2.57 -7.98
C PRO A 79 1.30 3.40 -9.26
N PHE A 80 2.29 4.31 -9.24
CA PHE A 80 2.64 5.14 -10.38
C PHE A 80 4.05 4.80 -10.87
N LYS A 81 4.25 4.95 -12.18
CA LYS A 81 5.55 4.70 -12.81
C LYS A 81 6.59 5.71 -12.31
N ASN A 82 7.66 5.21 -11.70
CA ASN A 82 8.81 6.04 -11.33
C ASN A 82 9.61 6.44 -12.59
N SER A 83 9.49 7.71 -13.01
CA SER A 83 10.27 8.27 -14.12
C SER A 83 11.74 8.51 -13.76
N GLU A 84 12.04 8.65 -12.48
CA GLU A 84 13.34 8.98 -11.88
C GLU A 84 14.16 7.74 -11.46
N ALA A 85 13.64 6.54 -11.72
CA ALA A 85 14.28 5.29 -11.35
C ALA A 85 15.67 5.12 -11.96
N TYR A 86 16.63 4.71 -11.12
CA TYR A 86 18.05 4.52 -11.44
C TYR A 86 18.26 3.67 -12.70
N ARG A 87 17.52 2.57 -12.86
CA ARG A 87 17.65 1.67 -14.03
C ARG A 87 17.35 2.36 -15.35
N LYS A 88 16.44 3.34 -15.36
CA LYS A 88 16.08 4.07 -16.58
C LYS A 88 17.14 5.12 -16.92
N LYS A 89 17.62 5.87 -15.92
CA LYS A 89 18.68 6.89 -16.11
C LYS A 89 20.06 6.27 -16.37
N LYS A 90 20.39 5.13 -15.75
CA LYS A 90 21.62 4.38 -16.02
C LYS A 90 21.69 3.82 -17.44
N LYS A 91 20.57 3.52 -18.09
CA LYS A 91 20.56 3.05 -19.48
C LYS A 91 20.84 4.16 -20.51
N GLY A 92 20.70 5.43 -20.12
CA GLY A 92 20.97 6.60 -20.97
C GLY A 92 22.29 7.30 -20.66
N LEU A 93 23.09 6.76 -19.73
CA LEU A 93 24.48 7.12 -19.43
C LEU A 93 25.39 5.99 -19.92
#